data_AF-A0A1I8I0F6-F1
#
_entry.id   AF-A0A1I8I0F6-F1
#
_cell.length_a   1.000
_cell.length_b   1.000
_cell.length_c   1.000
_cell.angle_alpha   90.00
_cell.angle_beta   90.00
_cell.angle_gamma   90.00
#
_symmetry.space_group_name_H-M   'P 1'
#
loop_
_entity.id
_entity.type
_entity.pdbx_description
1 polymer ?
#
loop_
_entity_poly.entity_id
_entity_poly.type
_entity_poly.pdbx_seq_one_letter_code
_entity_poly.pdbx_strand_id
1 'polypeptide(L)'
;MGQNLSSRQAVTRGNIPAVRAHLRLRPGQRRKTRFCIENAQLAARNSQWEVVKFLVPQVADQANRDRCCIEAAKSAAENGQWEVVKFLVSQVADQANRDRCCIEAAESAAENGQWEVVKFLVPQVADQANRDRCCIEAAKSAARNGHLEVVEFLLSEVADKANRDRCCIYAAKSAARNGHLEVVEFLLSEVADKANKDQCCIKAAETAAINGHLEVVEFLVSQVADQANRDRCCIEAAKYAAIFRKWEVVKFLVSQVADQANRDRCCIDAVESAVENDQWEVVEFLVPQKMVSGKSSSFSCHKSLTKQTEIAAASRLPNMLQEIVSGKSSSFSCHKSLTKQTEIAAASRLPNLLQKMVSGKSSSFSCHKSLTKQTEIAAASRLPNLLQEIVSGKSSSFSCHKSLTKQTEIAAASRLPNLLQKMVSGKSSSFRVTSR
;
A
#
# COMPACT_ATOMS: atom_id res chain seq x y z
N MET A 1 -52.26 -12.15 -10.99
CA MET A 1 -51.31 -11.86 -9.90
C MET A 1 -50.07 -11.20 -10.50
N GLY A 2 -50.11 -9.89 -10.74
CA GLY A 2 -48.94 -9.14 -11.20
C GLY A 2 -48.07 -8.82 -10.00
N GLN A 3 -46.81 -9.22 -9.99
CA GLN A 3 -45.88 -8.77 -8.96
C GLN A 3 -45.88 -7.24 -8.94
N ASN A 4 -46.15 -6.64 -7.78
CA ASN A 4 -46.04 -5.18 -7.56
C ASN A 4 -44.54 -4.80 -7.62
N LEU A 5 -43.98 -4.83 -8.83
CA LEU A 5 -42.60 -4.45 -9.08
C LEU A 5 -42.51 -2.94 -8.99
N SER A 6 -41.57 -2.45 -8.18
CA SER A 6 -41.18 -1.04 -8.26
C SER A 6 -40.68 -0.72 -9.67
N SER A 7 -40.72 0.55 -10.08
CA SER A 7 -40.23 0.93 -11.41
C SER A 7 -38.78 0.48 -11.64
N ARG A 8 -37.94 0.57 -10.61
CA ARG A 8 -36.55 0.13 -10.66
C ARG A 8 -36.45 -1.38 -10.88
N GLN A 9 -37.21 -2.19 -10.15
CA GLN A 9 -37.22 -3.65 -10.32
C GLN A 9 -37.79 -4.07 -11.68
N ALA A 10 -38.80 -3.36 -12.19
CA ALA A 10 -39.34 -3.62 -13.51
C ALA A 10 -38.27 -3.43 -14.60
N VAL A 11 -37.45 -2.37 -14.46
CA VAL A 11 -36.35 -2.08 -15.38
C VAL A 11 -35.23 -3.08 -15.27
N THR A 12 -34.72 -3.37 -14.07
CA THR A 12 -33.57 -4.29 -13.90
C THR A 12 -33.90 -5.73 -14.27
N ARG A 13 -35.19 -6.12 -14.25
CA ARG A 13 -35.66 -7.44 -14.67
C ARG A 13 -36.13 -7.51 -16.13
N GLY A 14 -36.04 -6.42 -16.89
CA GLY A 14 -36.46 -6.41 -18.30
C GLY A 14 -37.98 -6.46 -18.52
N ASN A 15 -38.81 -6.16 -17.50
CA ASN A 15 -40.26 -6.28 -17.58
C ASN A 15 -40.89 -5.06 -18.28
N ILE A 16 -40.88 -5.07 -19.61
CA ILE A 16 -41.41 -3.99 -20.46
C ILE A 16 -42.89 -3.67 -20.14
N PRO A 17 -43.82 -4.64 -19.95
CA PRO A 17 -45.19 -4.32 -19.57
C PRO A 17 -45.29 -3.48 -18.28
N ALA A 18 -44.53 -3.84 -17.24
CA ALA A 18 -44.49 -3.08 -15.99
C ALA A 18 -43.84 -1.70 -16.18
N VAL A 19 -42.74 -1.61 -16.95
CA VAL A 19 -42.09 -0.32 -17.29
C VAL A 19 -43.06 0.60 -18.04
N ARG A 20 -43.82 0.05 -19.00
CA ARG A 20 -44.85 0.79 -19.76
C ARG A 20 -45.97 1.28 -18.85
N ALA A 21 -46.43 0.45 -17.90
CA ALA A 21 -47.44 0.85 -16.92
C ALA A 21 -46.93 2.01 -16.06
N HIS A 22 -45.71 1.91 -15.51
CA HIS A 22 -45.08 2.96 -14.72
C HIS A 22 -44.91 4.27 -15.52
N LEU A 23 -44.54 4.19 -16.80
CA LEU A 23 -44.41 5.36 -17.67
C LEU A 23 -45.77 6.05 -17.91
N ARG A 24 -46.86 5.29 -18.09
CA ARG A 24 -48.22 5.82 -18.28
C ARG A 24 -48.74 6.55 -17.04
N LEU A 25 -48.37 6.10 -15.84
CA LEU A 25 -48.79 6.71 -14.57
C LEU A 25 -48.12 8.06 -14.29
N ARG A 26 -47.10 8.48 -15.06
CA ARG A 26 -46.41 9.76 -14.85
C ARG A 26 -47.19 10.91 -15.48
N PRO A 27 -47.61 11.92 -14.69
CA PRO A 27 -48.32 13.07 -15.24
C PRO A 27 -47.36 14.05 -15.92
N GLY A 28 -47.69 14.47 -17.13
CA GLY A 28 -46.96 15.47 -17.91
C GLY A 28 -45.66 14.98 -18.55
N GLN A 29 -45.21 15.70 -19.59
CA GLN A 29 -44.07 15.30 -20.40
C GLN A 29 -42.74 15.36 -19.62
N ARG A 30 -42.56 16.35 -18.76
CA ARG A 30 -41.33 16.52 -17.97
C ARG A 30 -41.03 15.31 -17.07
N ARG A 31 -42.05 14.75 -16.41
CA ARG A 31 -41.88 13.57 -15.53
C ARG A 31 -41.65 12.29 -16.35
N LYS A 32 -42.28 12.18 -17.53
CA LYS A 32 -42.03 11.08 -18.47
C LYS A 32 -40.59 11.11 -19.00
N THR A 33 -40.12 12.27 -19.45
CA THR A 33 -38.73 12.46 -19.92
C THR A 33 -37.72 12.08 -18.84
N ARG A 34 -37.86 12.61 -17.61
CA ARG A 34 -36.97 12.26 -16.50
C ARG A 34 -36.97 10.75 -16.22
N PHE A 35 -38.15 10.13 -16.21
CA PHE A 35 -38.28 8.69 -16.01
C PHE A 35 -37.53 7.91 -17.10
N CYS A 36 -37.70 8.25 -18.38
CA CYS A 36 -37.02 7.55 -19.47
C CYS A 36 -35.50 7.70 -19.37
N ILE A 37 -34.98 8.90 -19.07
CA ILE A 37 -33.53 9.15 -18.94
C ILE A 37 -32.91 8.28 -17.83
N GLU A 38 -33.46 8.36 -16.62
CA GLU A 38 -32.95 7.61 -15.46
C GLU A 38 -33.01 6.10 -15.68
N ASN A 39 -34.10 5.61 -16.29
CA ASN A 39 -34.33 4.19 -16.45
C ASN A 39 -33.65 3.60 -17.69
N ALA A 40 -33.35 4.41 -18.72
CA ALA A 40 -32.54 3.95 -19.86
C ALA A 40 -31.10 3.68 -19.44
N GLN A 41 -30.49 4.57 -18.64
CA GLN A 41 -29.16 4.32 -18.05
C GLN A 41 -29.17 3.08 -17.15
N LEU A 42 -30.18 2.95 -16.28
CA LEU A 42 -30.31 1.76 -15.43
C LEU A 42 -30.47 0.48 -16.25
N ALA A 43 -31.27 0.51 -17.32
CA ALA A 43 -31.45 -0.62 -18.21
C ALA A 43 -30.13 -1.03 -18.88
N ALA A 44 -29.37 -0.05 -19.40
CA ALA A 44 -28.04 -0.27 -19.98
C ALA A 44 -27.08 -0.91 -18.97
N ARG A 45 -27.02 -0.41 -17.72
CA ARG A 45 -26.20 -1.00 -16.65
C ARG A 45 -26.55 -2.45 -16.32
N ASN A 46 -27.78 -2.88 -16.58
CA ASN A 46 -28.27 -4.23 -16.26
C ASN A 46 -28.43 -5.11 -17.52
N SER A 47 -27.86 -4.70 -18.66
CA SER A 47 -27.96 -5.44 -19.93
C SER A 47 -29.39 -5.64 -20.44
N GLN A 48 -30.29 -4.73 -20.08
CA GLN A 48 -31.72 -4.79 -20.45
C GLN A 48 -31.97 -4.06 -21.77
N TRP A 49 -31.38 -4.59 -22.84
CA TRP A 49 -31.43 -4.05 -24.19
C TRP A 49 -32.83 -3.66 -24.67
N GLU A 50 -33.81 -4.55 -24.52
CA GLU A 50 -35.18 -4.30 -24.98
C GLU A 50 -35.86 -3.15 -24.22
N VAL A 51 -35.48 -2.94 -22.95
CA VAL A 51 -35.95 -1.79 -22.16
C VAL A 51 -35.28 -0.50 -22.66
N VAL A 52 -33.99 -0.53 -23.02
CA VAL A 52 -33.30 0.63 -23.62
C VAL A 52 -33.98 1.04 -24.92
N LYS A 53 -34.20 0.08 -25.83
CA LYS A 53 -34.93 0.30 -27.10
C LYS A 53 -36.34 0.83 -26.89
N PHE A 54 -37.03 0.40 -25.84
CA PHE A 54 -38.36 0.88 -25.53
C PHE A 54 -38.35 2.31 -24.98
N LEU A 55 -37.42 2.66 -24.10
CA LEU A 55 -37.42 3.94 -23.37
C LEU A 55 -36.85 5.11 -24.17
N VAL A 56 -35.76 4.91 -24.92
CA VAL A 56 -35.04 5.99 -25.62
C VAL A 56 -35.92 6.73 -26.63
N PRO A 57 -36.70 6.05 -27.50
CA PRO A 57 -37.60 6.72 -28.44
C PRO A 57 -38.75 7.51 -27.79
N GLN A 58 -39.06 7.25 -26.51
CA GLN A 58 -40.13 7.95 -25.78
C GLN A 58 -39.69 9.35 -25.30
N VAL A 59 -38.40 9.67 -25.37
CA VAL A 59 -37.89 11.01 -25.06
C VAL A 59 -38.12 11.91 -26.26
N ALA A 60 -39.21 12.68 -26.24
CA ALA A 60 -39.64 13.49 -27.40
C ALA A 60 -38.64 14.60 -27.77
N ASP A 61 -38.10 15.31 -26.78
CA ASP A 61 -37.13 16.39 -26.99
C ASP A 61 -35.75 15.81 -27.36
N GLN A 62 -35.20 16.26 -28.49
CA GLN A 62 -33.97 15.68 -29.03
C GLN A 62 -32.74 15.97 -28.15
N ALA A 63 -32.62 17.16 -27.56
CA ALA A 63 -31.50 17.48 -26.68
C ALA A 63 -31.48 16.60 -25.41
N ASN A 64 -32.66 16.32 -24.84
CA ASN A 64 -32.81 15.38 -23.74
C ASN A 64 -32.55 13.93 -24.19
N ARG A 65 -32.91 13.56 -25.43
CA ARG A 65 -32.63 12.23 -25.98
C ARG A 65 -31.13 12.03 -26.20
N ASP A 66 -30.42 13.02 -26.74
CA ASP A 66 -28.97 12.99 -26.91
C ASP A 66 -28.28 12.77 -25.54
N ARG A 67 -28.67 13.56 -24.52
CA ARG A 67 -28.16 13.37 -23.15
C ARG A 67 -28.46 11.98 -22.58
N CYS A 68 -29.67 11.47 -22.80
CA CYS A 68 -30.06 10.11 -22.42
C CYS A 68 -29.13 9.06 -23.03
N CYS A 69 -28.86 9.21 -24.34
CA CYS A 69 -28.05 8.27 -25.10
C CYS A 69 -26.59 8.29 -24.65
N ILE A 70 -26.02 9.46 -24.34
CA ILE A 70 -24.64 9.59 -23.86
C ILE A 70 -24.46 8.83 -22.53
N GLU A 71 -25.32 9.10 -21.55
CA GLU A 71 -25.27 8.45 -20.23
C GLU A 71 -25.50 6.94 -20.30
N ALA A 72 -26.44 6.51 -21.16
CA ALA A 72 -26.73 5.09 -21.36
C ALA A 72 -25.62 4.39 -22.16
N ALA A 73 -25.01 5.05 -23.15
CA ALA A 73 -23.96 4.48 -23.98
C ALA A 73 -22.70 4.25 -23.15
N LYS A 74 -22.35 5.19 -22.27
CA LYS A 74 -21.28 5.02 -21.29
C LYS A 74 -21.45 3.75 -20.46
N SER A 75 -22.63 3.58 -19.83
CA SER A 75 -22.92 2.38 -19.03
C SER A 75 -23.05 1.08 -19.83
N ALA A 76 -23.50 1.14 -21.08
CA ALA A 76 -23.51 -0.01 -21.98
C ALA A 76 -22.09 -0.41 -22.38
N ALA A 77 -21.22 0.58 -22.62
CA ALA A 77 -19.83 0.41 -23.01
C ALA A 77 -18.99 -0.20 -21.88
N GLU A 78 -19.20 0.20 -20.62
CA GLU A 78 -18.58 -0.44 -19.44
C GLU A 78 -18.79 -1.97 -19.43
N ASN A 79 -19.97 -2.42 -19.86
CA ASN A 79 -20.37 -3.83 -19.87
C ASN A 79 -20.17 -4.53 -21.22
N GLY A 80 -19.51 -3.91 -22.21
CA GLY A 80 -19.26 -4.52 -23.52
C GLY A 80 -20.52 -4.73 -24.38
N GLN A 81 -21.61 -4.02 -24.11
CA GLN A 81 -22.88 -4.21 -24.82
C GLN A 81 -22.88 -3.51 -26.18
N TRP A 82 -22.11 -4.09 -27.10
CA TRP A 82 -21.90 -3.59 -28.46
C TRP A 82 -23.18 -3.13 -29.16
N GLU A 83 -24.23 -3.96 -29.22
CA GLU A 83 -25.46 -3.62 -29.94
C GLU A 83 -26.22 -2.45 -29.30
N VAL A 84 -26.15 -2.35 -27.96
CA VAL A 84 -26.75 -1.25 -27.21
C VAL A 84 -26.02 0.05 -27.53
N VAL A 85 -24.69 0.03 -27.49
CA VAL A 85 -23.84 1.18 -27.84
C VAL A 85 -24.13 1.64 -29.26
N LYS A 86 -24.14 0.71 -30.23
CA LYS A 86 -24.41 1.02 -31.65
C LYS A 86 -25.76 1.71 -31.85
N PHE A 87 -26.81 1.21 -31.22
CA PHE A 87 -28.13 1.83 -31.29
C PHE A 87 -28.14 3.21 -30.62
N LEU A 88 -27.57 3.35 -29.43
CA LEU A 88 -27.58 4.63 -28.71
C LEU A 88 -26.83 5.73 -29.45
N VAL A 89 -25.64 5.42 -30.00
CA VAL A 89 -24.86 6.38 -30.82
C VAL A 89 -25.65 6.80 -32.06
N SER A 90 -26.39 5.87 -32.68
CA SER A 90 -27.23 6.18 -33.84
C SER A 90 -28.44 7.06 -33.52
N GLN A 91 -28.85 7.16 -32.26
CA GLN A 91 -29.96 8.02 -31.82
C GLN A 91 -29.52 9.46 -31.49
N VAL A 92 -28.22 9.70 -31.31
CA VAL A 92 -27.68 11.05 -31.06
C VAL A 92 -27.69 11.82 -32.37
N ALA A 93 -28.43 12.92 -32.44
CA ALA A 93 -28.60 13.66 -33.70
C ALA A 93 -27.52 14.72 -33.91
N ASP A 94 -27.21 15.48 -32.86
CA ASP A 94 -26.21 16.54 -32.91
C ASP A 94 -24.79 15.96 -32.97
N GLN A 95 -23.95 16.47 -33.89
CA GLN A 95 -22.61 15.90 -34.10
C GLN A 95 -21.68 16.14 -32.91
N ALA A 96 -21.75 17.29 -32.24
CA ALA A 96 -20.91 17.55 -31.07
C ALA A 96 -21.29 16.64 -29.90
N ASN A 97 -22.59 16.40 -29.70
CA ASN A 97 -23.08 15.42 -28.74
C ASN A 97 -22.69 13.98 -29.14
N ARG A 98 -22.66 13.66 -30.44
CA ARG A 98 -22.26 12.33 -30.93
C ARG A 98 -20.77 12.08 -30.68
N ASP A 99 -19.92 13.07 -30.94
CA ASP A 99 -18.50 13.01 -30.59
C ASP A 99 -18.34 12.82 -29.08
N ARG A 100 -19.03 13.62 -28.26
CA ARG A 100 -19.01 13.46 -26.79
C ARG A 100 -19.46 12.06 -26.36
N CYS A 101 -20.54 11.53 -26.95
CA CYS A 101 -21.05 10.19 -26.70
C CYS A 101 -19.97 9.13 -26.97
N CYS A 102 -19.32 9.22 -28.13
CA CYS A 102 -18.30 8.25 -28.53
C CYS A 102 -17.07 8.33 -27.63
N ILE A 103 -16.63 9.52 -27.25
CA ILE A 103 -15.47 9.73 -26.38
C ILE A 103 -15.73 9.13 -24.99
N GLU A 104 -16.81 9.55 -24.33
CA GLU A 104 -17.12 9.07 -22.96
C GLU A 104 -17.35 7.55 -22.93
N ALA A 105 -18.01 7.00 -23.94
CA ALA A 105 -18.24 5.57 -24.04
C ALA A 105 -16.94 4.80 -24.40
N ALA A 106 -16.06 5.35 -25.24
CA ALA A 106 -14.78 4.71 -25.58
C ALA A 106 -13.84 4.68 -24.37
N GLU A 107 -13.77 5.76 -23.58
CA GLU A 107 -12.98 5.79 -22.34
C GLU A 107 -13.48 4.74 -21.33
N SER A 108 -14.80 4.66 -21.13
CA SER A 108 -15.42 3.63 -20.26
C SER A 108 -15.19 2.21 -20.77
N ALA A 109 -15.30 1.97 -22.08
CA ALA A 109 -15.00 0.67 -22.69
C ALA A 109 -13.53 0.29 -22.54
N ALA A 110 -12.62 1.25 -22.75
CA ALA A 110 -11.18 1.03 -22.65
C ALA A 110 -10.74 0.72 -21.21
N GLU A 111 -11.34 1.37 -20.21
CA GLU A 111 -11.10 1.06 -18.80
C GLU A 111 -11.47 -0.39 -18.45
N ASN A 112 -12.45 -0.98 -19.14
CA ASN A 112 -12.96 -2.33 -18.91
C ASN A 112 -12.53 -3.35 -19.98
N GLY A 113 -11.60 -2.99 -20.88
CA GLY A 113 -11.05 -3.91 -21.88
C GLY A 113 -12.02 -4.33 -22.99
N GLN A 114 -13.07 -3.53 -23.24
CA GLN A 114 -14.13 -3.87 -24.20
C GLN A 114 -13.69 -3.51 -25.63
N TRP A 115 -12.81 -4.35 -26.19
CA TRP A 115 -12.16 -4.19 -27.49
C TRP A 115 -13.12 -3.80 -28.61
N GLU A 116 -14.19 -4.58 -28.82
CA GLU A 116 -15.12 -4.39 -29.91
C GLU A 116 -15.74 -3.00 -29.82
N VAL A 117 -16.19 -2.60 -28.62
CA VAL A 117 -16.81 -1.30 -28.38
C VAL A 117 -15.84 -0.15 -28.69
N VAL A 118 -14.59 -0.24 -28.21
CA VAL A 118 -13.57 0.79 -28.50
C VAL A 118 -13.33 0.92 -30.00
N LYS A 119 -13.15 -0.21 -30.70
CA LYS A 119 -12.89 -0.27 -32.14
C LYS A 119 -13.97 0.41 -32.98
N PHE A 120 -15.20 0.44 -32.50
CA PHE A 120 -16.31 1.11 -33.20
C PHE A 120 -16.48 2.57 -32.85
N LEU A 121 -16.26 2.94 -31.59
CA LEU A 121 -16.51 4.30 -31.13
C LEU A 121 -15.43 5.27 -31.59
N VAL A 122 -14.15 4.87 -31.52
CA VAL A 122 -13.02 5.77 -31.82
C VAL A 122 -13.09 6.34 -33.25
N PRO A 123 -13.31 5.52 -34.31
CA PRO A 123 -13.41 6.04 -35.67
C PRO A 123 -14.61 6.96 -35.93
N GLN A 124 -15.61 6.98 -35.04
CA GLN A 124 -16.81 7.81 -35.18
C GLN A 124 -16.64 9.23 -34.65
N VAL A 125 -15.60 9.50 -33.85
CA VAL A 125 -15.29 10.86 -33.40
C VAL A 125 -14.83 11.66 -34.62
N ALA A 126 -15.62 12.64 -35.07
CA ALA A 126 -15.38 13.31 -36.34
C ALA A 126 -14.15 14.25 -36.29
N ASP A 127 -14.00 14.98 -35.18
CA ASP A 127 -12.87 15.90 -34.99
C ASP A 127 -11.59 15.14 -34.58
N GLN A 128 -10.52 15.29 -35.37
CA GLN A 128 -9.26 14.57 -35.13
C GLN A 128 -8.59 14.97 -33.81
N ALA A 129 -8.66 16.24 -33.40
CA ALA A 129 -8.05 16.67 -32.13
C ALA A 129 -8.77 16.06 -30.92
N ASN A 130 -10.10 15.98 -30.97
CA ASN A 130 -10.92 15.27 -29.99
C ASN A 130 -10.63 13.76 -30.01
N ARG A 131 -10.44 13.16 -31.20
CA ARG A 131 -10.09 11.75 -31.34
C ARG A 131 -8.73 11.44 -30.72
N ASP A 132 -7.70 12.23 -31.01
CA ASP A 132 -6.37 12.08 -30.41
C ASP A 132 -6.45 12.19 -28.88
N ARG A 133 -7.16 13.19 -28.35
CA ARG A 133 -7.36 13.34 -26.90
C ARG A 133 -8.08 12.13 -26.29
N CYS A 134 -9.14 11.66 -26.93
CA CYS A 134 -9.87 10.46 -26.52
C CYS A 134 -8.94 9.24 -26.48
N CYS A 135 -8.16 9.02 -27.53
CA CYS A 135 -7.26 7.87 -27.62
C CYS A 135 -6.20 7.90 -26.51
N ILE A 136 -5.66 9.08 -26.22
CA ILE A 136 -4.65 9.27 -25.16
C ILE A 136 -5.24 8.96 -23.77
N GLU A 137 -6.40 9.50 -23.43
CA GLU A 137 -7.02 9.25 -22.12
C GLU A 137 -7.51 7.81 -21.98
N ALA A 138 -8.12 7.25 -23.04
CA ALA A 138 -8.54 5.85 -23.08
C ALA A 138 -7.34 4.89 -22.96
N ALA A 139 -6.21 5.19 -23.62
CA ALA A 139 -5.02 4.34 -23.56
C ALA A 139 -4.40 4.32 -22.16
N LYS A 140 -4.40 5.45 -21.44
CA LYS A 140 -3.97 5.50 -20.03
C LYS A 140 -4.85 4.62 -19.14
N SER A 141 -6.17 4.66 -19.32
CA SER A 141 -7.11 3.83 -18.55
C SER A 141 -6.97 2.35 -18.88
N ALA A 142 -6.88 1.99 -20.16
CA ALA A 142 -6.64 0.62 -20.60
C ALA A 142 -5.30 0.08 -20.06
N ALA A 143 -4.24 0.88 -20.11
CA ALA A 143 -2.93 0.49 -19.59
C ALA A 143 -2.92 0.30 -18.07
N ARG A 144 -3.67 1.13 -17.33
CA ARG A 144 -3.84 0.99 -15.86
C ARG A 144 -4.44 -0.36 -15.48
N ASN A 145 -5.32 -0.92 -16.32
CA ASN A 145 -6.01 -2.19 -16.07
C ASN A 145 -5.48 -3.37 -16.93
N GLY A 146 -4.41 -3.17 -17.69
CA GLY A 146 -3.70 -4.26 -18.38
C GLY A 146 -4.28 -4.69 -19.72
N HIS A 147 -5.09 -3.86 -20.37
CA HIS A 147 -5.76 -4.22 -21.64
C HIS A 147 -4.88 -3.90 -22.85
N LEU A 148 -3.88 -4.75 -23.13
CA LEU A 148 -2.88 -4.55 -24.19
C LEU A 148 -3.48 -4.29 -25.57
N GLU A 149 -4.38 -5.15 -26.05
CA GLU A 149 -5.00 -5.02 -27.39
C GLU A 149 -5.68 -3.66 -27.59
N VAL A 150 -6.35 -3.16 -26.55
CA VAL A 150 -6.98 -1.84 -26.54
C VAL A 150 -5.93 -0.73 -26.61
N VAL A 151 -4.84 -0.85 -25.84
CA VAL A 151 -3.73 0.13 -25.84
C VAL A 151 -3.08 0.21 -27.23
N GLU A 152 -2.80 -0.92 -27.87
CA GLU A 152 -2.20 -0.99 -29.20
C GLU A 152 -3.03 -0.23 -30.24
N PHE A 153 -4.33 -0.52 -30.30
CA PHE A 153 -5.23 0.16 -31.23
C PHE A 153 -5.34 1.65 -30.96
N LEU A 154 -5.54 2.06 -29.69
CA LEU A 154 -5.69 3.47 -29.36
C LEU A 154 -4.44 4.28 -29.75
N LEU A 155 -3.25 3.74 -29.52
CA LEU A 155 -2.00 4.40 -29.94
C LEU A 155 -1.82 4.43 -31.46
N SER A 156 -2.38 3.46 -32.19
CA SER A 156 -2.37 3.46 -33.66
C SER A 156 -3.27 4.55 -34.27
N GLU A 157 -4.29 4.99 -33.53
CA GLU A 157 -5.24 6.04 -33.95
C GLU A 157 -4.79 7.47 -33.60
N VAL A 158 -3.74 7.64 -32.78
CA VAL A 158 -3.18 8.96 -32.45
C VAL A 158 -2.34 9.48 -33.60
N ALA A 159 -2.78 10.57 -34.22
CA ALA A 159 -2.07 11.18 -35.35
C ALA A 159 -0.83 11.99 -34.91
N ASP A 160 -0.92 12.71 -33.80
CA ASP A 160 0.21 13.49 -33.26
C ASP A 160 1.25 12.60 -32.55
N LYS A 161 2.39 12.37 -33.22
CA LYS A 161 3.50 11.57 -32.70
C LYS A 161 4.08 12.11 -31.38
N ALA A 162 4.14 13.41 -31.18
CA ALA A 162 4.67 13.99 -29.94
C ALA A 162 3.74 13.73 -28.76
N ASN A 163 2.42 13.77 -29.00
CA ASN A 163 1.43 13.39 -27.99
C ASN A 163 1.42 11.89 -27.73
N ARG A 164 1.65 11.07 -28.76
CA ARG A 164 1.80 9.61 -28.63
C ARG A 164 2.96 9.24 -27.71
N ASP A 165 4.16 9.77 -27.93
CA ASP A 165 5.32 9.48 -27.07
C ASP A 165 5.04 9.85 -25.60
N ARG A 166 4.42 11.02 -25.37
CA ARG A 166 4.01 11.45 -24.04
C ARG A 166 2.99 10.49 -23.43
N CYS A 167 2.00 10.05 -24.22
CA CYS A 167 1.01 9.07 -23.79
C CYS A 167 1.68 7.76 -23.37
N CYS A 168 2.62 7.24 -24.18
CA CYS A 168 3.34 6.01 -23.90
C CYS A 168 4.03 6.05 -22.54
N ILE A 169 4.72 7.16 -22.24
CA ILE A 169 5.42 7.37 -20.96
C ILE A 169 4.44 7.35 -19.77
N TYR A 170 3.32 8.08 -19.86
CA TYR A 170 2.32 8.11 -18.79
C TYR A 170 1.62 6.76 -18.60
N ALA A 171 1.24 6.11 -19.71
CA ALA A 171 0.58 4.82 -19.70
C ALA A 171 1.52 3.73 -19.15
N ALA A 172 2.82 3.75 -19.49
CA ALA A 172 3.79 2.78 -18.99
C ALA A 172 3.95 2.88 -17.48
N LYS A 173 3.97 4.10 -16.93
CA LYS A 173 3.99 4.30 -15.48
C LYS A 173 2.72 3.75 -14.80
N SER A 174 1.54 3.96 -15.39
CA SER A 174 0.27 3.44 -14.88
C SER A 174 0.18 1.92 -14.94
N ALA A 175 0.64 1.30 -16.04
CA ALA A 175 0.72 -0.14 -16.19
C ALA A 175 1.72 -0.75 -15.19
N ALA A 176 2.89 -0.12 -15.01
CA ALA A 176 3.90 -0.55 -14.06
C ALA A 176 3.41 -0.50 -12.61
N ARG A 177 2.63 0.55 -12.26
CA ARG A 177 2.00 0.67 -10.95
C ARG A 177 1.08 -0.51 -10.61
N ASN A 178 0.42 -1.10 -11.61
CA ASN A 178 -0.56 -2.17 -11.44
C ASN A 178 -0.03 -3.55 -11.87
N GLY A 179 1.25 -3.63 -12.27
CA GLY A 179 1.92 -4.91 -12.54
C GLY A 179 1.71 -5.48 -13.93
N HIS A 180 1.27 -4.69 -14.91
CA HIS A 180 0.98 -5.17 -16.26
C HIS A 180 2.24 -5.15 -17.14
N LEU A 181 3.10 -6.17 -17.01
CA LEU A 181 4.40 -6.25 -17.70
C LEU A 181 4.27 -6.14 -19.24
N GLU A 182 3.40 -6.94 -19.86
CA GLU A 182 3.24 -6.95 -21.33
C GLU A 182 2.89 -5.57 -21.89
N VAL A 183 2.03 -4.82 -21.17
CA VAL A 183 1.68 -3.44 -21.52
C VAL A 183 2.87 -2.50 -21.35
N VAL A 184 3.67 -2.66 -20.29
CA VAL A 184 4.89 -1.86 -20.07
C VAL A 184 5.92 -2.10 -21.18
N GLU A 185 6.12 -3.35 -21.59
CA GLU A 185 7.05 -3.72 -22.65
C GLU A 185 6.67 -3.06 -23.98
N PHE A 186 5.41 -3.21 -24.40
CA PHE A 186 4.88 -2.58 -25.61
C PHE A 186 5.00 -1.05 -25.54
N LEU A 187 4.53 -0.42 -24.47
CA LEU A 187 4.58 1.04 -24.38
C LEU A 187 6.00 1.60 -24.45
N LEU A 188 6.98 0.88 -23.88
CA LEU A 188 8.39 1.26 -23.97
C LEU A 188 9.04 0.95 -25.32
N SER A 189 8.52 0.02 -26.12
CA SER A 189 8.97 -0.17 -27.51
C SER A 189 8.54 1.00 -28.40
N GLU A 190 7.43 1.65 -28.06
CA GLU A 190 6.89 2.77 -28.82
C GLU A 190 7.55 4.13 -28.53
N VAL A 191 8.32 4.25 -27.43
CA VAL A 191 9.03 5.49 -27.11
C VAL A 191 10.30 5.62 -27.95
N ALA A 192 10.31 6.55 -28.90
CA ALA A 192 11.44 6.75 -29.82
C ALA A 192 12.66 7.41 -29.16
N ASP A 193 12.45 8.37 -28.26
CA ASP A 193 13.54 9.09 -27.59
C ASP A 193 14.13 8.26 -26.43
N LYS A 194 15.41 7.89 -26.56
CA LYS A 194 16.11 7.05 -25.57
C LYS A 194 16.27 7.73 -24.20
N ALA A 195 16.47 9.04 -24.13
CA ALA A 195 16.60 9.76 -22.86
C ALA A 195 15.25 9.81 -22.12
N ASN A 196 14.16 10.05 -22.85
CA ASN A 196 12.81 9.98 -22.31
C ASN A 196 12.46 8.56 -21.86
N LYS A 197 12.89 7.54 -22.63
CA LYS A 197 12.71 6.13 -22.27
C LYS A 197 13.40 5.78 -20.96
N ASP A 198 14.68 6.15 -20.80
CA ASP A 198 15.41 5.87 -19.56
C ASP A 198 14.76 6.56 -18.36
N GLN A 199 14.37 7.83 -18.48
CA GLN A 199 13.66 8.56 -17.41
C GLN A 199 12.29 7.95 -17.09
N CYS A 200 11.60 7.42 -18.10
CA CYS A 200 10.36 6.67 -17.93
C CYS A 200 10.61 5.37 -17.15
N CYS A 201 11.61 4.59 -17.55
CA CYS A 201 11.98 3.34 -16.89
C CYS A 201 12.26 3.54 -15.40
N ILE A 202 13.03 4.58 -15.05
CA ILE A 202 13.36 4.90 -13.65
C ILE A 202 12.09 5.16 -12.84
N LYS A 203 11.24 6.08 -13.29
CA LYS A 203 9.98 6.44 -12.60
C LYS A 203 8.98 5.30 -12.53
N ALA A 204 8.92 4.48 -13.58
CA ALA A 204 8.05 3.31 -13.63
C ALA A 204 8.55 2.22 -12.67
N ALA A 205 9.87 2.01 -12.57
CA ALA A 205 10.49 1.03 -11.68
C ALA A 205 10.23 1.40 -10.20
N GLU A 206 10.39 2.68 -9.84
CA GLU A 206 10.01 3.17 -8.50
C GLU A 206 8.54 2.87 -8.18
N THR A 207 7.64 3.11 -9.12
CA THR A 207 6.20 2.91 -8.89
C THR A 207 5.84 1.41 -8.82
N ALA A 208 6.45 0.58 -9.65
CA ALA A 208 6.31 -0.88 -9.58
C ALA A 208 6.87 -1.44 -8.28
N ALA A 209 8.00 -0.89 -7.80
CA ALA A 209 8.65 -1.29 -6.56
C ALA A 209 7.80 -0.99 -5.31
N ILE A 210 7.14 0.17 -5.28
CA ILE A 210 6.16 0.53 -4.23
C ILE A 210 5.04 -0.53 -4.14
N ASN A 211 4.54 -1.00 -5.29
CA ASN A 211 3.42 -1.94 -5.35
C ASN A 211 3.85 -3.41 -5.27
N GLY A 212 5.15 -3.69 -5.42
CA GLY A 212 5.73 -5.02 -5.28
C GLY A 212 5.72 -5.86 -6.56
N HIS A 213 5.64 -5.22 -7.73
CA HIS A 213 5.61 -5.94 -9.00
C HIS A 213 7.02 -6.28 -9.47
N LEU A 214 7.60 -7.34 -8.90
CA LEU A 214 9.00 -7.73 -9.12
C LEU A 214 9.34 -7.88 -10.60
N GLU A 215 8.57 -8.66 -11.37
CA GLU A 215 8.83 -8.91 -12.80
C GLU A 215 8.91 -7.60 -13.61
N VAL A 216 8.02 -6.64 -13.30
CA VAL A 216 8.04 -5.31 -13.91
C VAL A 216 9.30 -4.52 -13.50
N VAL A 217 9.69 -4.58 -12.23
CA VAL A 217 10.92 -3.93 -11.75
C VAL A 217 12.16 -4.51 -12.45
N GLU A 218 12.25 -5.84 -12.55
CA GLU A 218 13.36 -6.54 -13.21
C GLU A 218 13.50 -6.09 -14.66
N PHE A 219 12.39 -6.11 -15.41
CA PHE A 219 12.37 -5.62 -16.78
C PHE A 219 12.82 -4.15 -16.85
N LEU A 220 12.19 -3.24 -16.10
CA LEU A 220 12.46 -1.81 -16.20
C LEU A 220 13.91 -1.45 -15.84
N VAL A 221 14.48 -2.07 -14.80
CA VAL A 221 15.88 -1.86 -14.39
C VAL A 221 16.85 -2.34 -15.49
N SER A 222 16.52 -3.44 -16.18
CA SER A 222 17.32 -3.94 -17.30
C SER A 222 17.34 -2.97 -18.49
N GLN A 223 16.29 -2.16 -18.68
CA GLN A 223 16.16 -1.23 -19.79
C GLN A 223 16.94 0.09 -19.59
N VAL A 224 17.32 0.42 -18.35
CA VAL A 224 18.16 1.61 -18.05
C VAL A 224 19.57 1.33 -18.53
N ALA A 225 20.06 2.07 -19.53
CA ALA A 225 21.34 1.75 -20.18
C ALA A 225 22.56 2.21 -19.36
N ASP A 226 22.47 3.42 -18.79
CA ASP A 226 23.55 3.99 -17.99
C ASP A 226 23.60 3.38 -16.58
N GLN A 227 24.75 2.84 -16.19
CA GLN A 227 24.90 2.12 -14.92
C GLN A 227 24.75 3.05 -13.70
N ALA A 228 25.16 4.33 -13.79
CA ALA A 228 25.02 5.26 -12.67
C ALA A 228 23.55 5.63 -12.43
N ASN A 229 22.78 5.82 -13.51
CA ASN A 229 21.33 5.99 -13.47
C ASN A 229 20.62 4.74 -12.95
N ARG A 230 21.07 3.56 -13.36
CA ARG A 230 20.55 2.27 -12.87
C ARG A 230 20.79 2.12 -11.36
N ASP A 231 22.01 2.36 -10.89
CA ASP A 231 22.34 2.31 -9.46
C ASP A 231 21.46 3.28 -8.66
N ARG A 232 21.34 4.53 -9.10
CA ARG A 232 20.46 5.54 -8.47
C ARG A 232 19.00 5.10 -8.43
N CYS A 233 18.49 4.56 -9.53
CA CYS A 233 17.13 4.02 -9.61
C CYS A 233 16.93 2.87 -8.63
N CYS A 234 17.88 1.93 -8.56
CA CYS A 234 17.82 0.81 -7.64
C CYS A 234 17.83 1.26 -6.18
N ILE A 235 18.65 2.25 -5.82
CA ILE A 235 18.72 2.79 -4.46
C ILE A 235 17.38 3.41 -4.05
N GLU A 236 16.84 4.32 -4.87
CA GLU A 236 15.57 4.99 -4.57
C GLU A 236 14.39 4.00 -4.54
N ALA A 237 14.30 3.11 -5.54
CA ALA A 237 13.25 2.11 -5.61
C ALA A 237 13.34 1.09 -4.45
N ALA A 238 14.55 0.73 -4.00
CA ALA A 238 14.74 -0.18 -2.86
C ALA A 238 14.27 0.46 -1.55
N LYS A 239 14.54 1.76 -1.37
CA LYS A 239 14.04 2.54 -0.24
C LYS A 239 12.52 2.49 -0.17
N TYR A 240 11.84 2.78 -1.28
CA TYR A 240 10.38 2.72 -1.33
C TYR A 240 9.83 1.30 -1.14
N ALA A 241 10.40 0.30 -1.82
CA ALA A 241 10.02 -1.09 -1.63
C ALA A 241 10.13 -1.54 -0.17
N ALA A 242 11.15 -1.06 0.57
CA ALA A 242 11.32 -1.34 1.98
C ALA A 242 10.21 -0.75 2.85
N ILE A 243 9.79 0.50 2.59
CA ILE A 243 8.66 1.16 3.27
C ILE A 243 7.36 0.35 3.11
N PHE A 244 7.15 -0.25 1.93
CA PHE A 244 5.93 -0.98 1.56
C PHE A 244 6.03 -2.51 1.67
N ARG A 245 7.02 -3.03 2.43
CA ARG A 245 7.20 -4.48 2.73
C ARG A 245 7.48 -5.37 1.52
N LYS A 246 8.06 -4.83 0.45
CA LYS A 246 8.31 -5.58 -0.79
C LYS A 246 9.71 -6.20 -0.77
N TRP A 247 9.95 -7.13 0.16
CA TRP A 247 11.30 -7.64 0.44
C TRP A 247 11.96 -8.32 -0.77
N GLU A 248 11.21 -9.03 -1.62
CA GLU A 248 11.73 -9.64 -2.84
C GLU A 248 12.27 -8.58 -3.81
N VAL A 249 11.54 -7.47 -3.93
CA VAL A 249 11.93 -6.32 -4.75
C VAL A 249 13.17 -5.65 -4.17
N VAL A 250 13.22 -5.42 -2.85
CA VAL A 250 14.42 -4.84 -2.21
C VAL A 250 15.65 -5.71 -2.45
N LYS A 251 15.51 -7.04 -2.27
CA LYS A 251 16.59 -7.99 -2.52
C LYS A 251 17.12 -7.88 -3.96
N PHE A 252 16.22 -7.90 -4.94
CA PHE A 252 16.59 -7.76 -6.34
C PHE A 252 17.30 -6.43 -6.57
N LEU A 253 16.71 -5.30 -6.18
CA LEU A 253 17.27 -3.97 -6.43
C LEU A 253 18.65 -3.78 -5.81
N VAL A 254 18.86 -4.20 -4.55
CA VAL A 254 20.17 -4.15 -3.89
C VAL A 254 21.20 -5.00 -4.65
N SER A 255 20.78 -6.15 -5.20
CA SER A 255 21.68 -7.00 -6.01
C SER A 255 22.11 -6.37 -7.33
N GLN A 256 21.32 -5.44 -7.87
CA GLN A 256 21.61 -4.77 -9.13
C GLN A 256 22.51 -3.54 -8.97
N VAL A 257 22.74 -3.04 -7.75
CA VAL A 257 23.66 -1.93 -7.50
C VAL A 257 25.09 -2.43 -7.70
N ALA A 258 25.80 -1.88 -8.69
CA ALA A 258 27.12 -2.37 -9.10
C ALA A 258 28.22 -1.97 -8.12
N ASP A 259 28.27 -0.68 -7.74
CA ASP A 259 29.26 -0.16 -6.80
C ASP A 259 29.02 -0.67 -5.37
N GLN A 260 30.07 -1.15 -4.71
CA GLN A 260 29.95 -1.76 -3.39
C GLN A 260 29.56 -0.73 -2.31
N ALA A 261 30.09 0.50 -2.37
CA ALA A 261 29.77 1.52 -1.38
C ALA A 261 28.31 2.00 -1.52
N ASN A 262 27.84 2.16 -2.75
CA ASN A 262 26.45 2.46 -3.07
C ASN A 262 25.52 1.32 -2.68
N ARG A 263 25.94 0.06 -2.87
CA ARG A 263 25.19 -1.12 -2.42
C ARG A 263 25.05 -1.15 -0.91
N ASP A 264 26.14 -0.90 -0.18
CA ASP A 264 26.12 -0.85 1.28
C ASP A 264 25.21 0.28 1.78
N ARG A 265 25.28 1.46 1.15
CA ARG A 265 24.36 2.58 1.42
C ARG A 265 22.91 2.20 1.13
N CYS A 266 22.63 1.57 -0.01
CA CYS A 266 21.31 1.07 -0.37
C CYS A 266 20.75 0.12 0.70
N CYS A 267 21.58 -0.82 1.20
CA CYS A 267 21.17 -1.73 2.27
C CYS A 267 20.81 -0.96 3.55
N ILE A 268 21.63 0.03 3.93
CA ILE A 268 21.42 0.85 5.13
C ILE A 268 20.12 1.64 4.99
N ASP A 269 19.95 2.40 3.90
CA ASP A 269 18.78 3.25 3.69
C ASP A 269 17.48 2.44 3.64
N ALA A 270 17.51 1.26 3.01
CA ALA A 270 16.39 0.34 2.98
C ALA A 270 16.05 -0.21 4.38
N VAL A 271 17.05 -0.58 5.18
CA VAL A 271 16.84 -1.05 6.56
C VAL A 271 16.33 0.07 7.46
N GLU A 272 16.91 1.27 7.39
CA GLU A 272 16.43 2.43 8.15
C GLU A 272 14.97 2.73 7.82
N SER A 273 14.63 2.78 6.52
CA SER A 273 13.25 3.01 6.07
C SER A 273 12.30 1.90 6.52
N ALA A 274 12.74 0.64 6.49
CA ALA A 274 11.96 -0.48 7.00
C ALA A 274 11.72 -0.38 8.51
N VAL A 275 12.73 0.01 9.30
CA VAL A 275 12.61 0.18 10.76
C VAL A 275 11.69 1.35 11.11
N GLU A 276 11.80 2.48 10.41
CA GLU A 276 10.93 3.64 10.60
C GLU A 276 9.46 3.33 10.31
N ASN A 277 9.20 2.35 9.44
CA ASN A 277 7.85 1.95 9.00
C ASN A 277 7.42 0.58 9.54
N ASP A 278 8.11 0.04 10.54
CA ASP A 278 7.78 -1.21 11.24
C ASP A 278 7.78 -2.49 10.38
N GLN A 279 8.53 -2.47 9.27
CA GLN A 279 8.59 -3.55 8.29
C GLN A 279 9.68 -4.58 8.60
N TRP A 280 9.46 -5.34 9.69
CA TRP A 280 10.45 -6.28 10.22
C TRP A 280 10.82 -7.43 9.29
N GLU A 281 9.93 -7.86 8.39
CA GLU A 281 10.21 -8.90 7.39
C GLU A 281 11.34 -8.47 6.45
N VAL A 282 11.35 -7.19 6.05
CA VAL A 282 12.41 -6.61 5.22
C VAL A 282 13.72 -6.56 6.00
N VAL A 283 13.68 -6.21 7.29
CA VAL A 283 14.87 -6.15 8.16
C VAL A 283 15.46 -7.54 8.39
N GLU A 284 14.64 -8.54 8.70
CA GLU A 284 15.07 -9.93 8.90
C GLU A 284 15.74 -10.49 7.64
N PHE A 285 15.19 -10.15 6.48
CA PHE A 285 15.71 -10.60 5.20
C PHE A 285 17.04 -9.89 4.81
N LEU A 286 17.12 -8.57 5.01
CA LEU A 286 18.31 -7.79 4.69
C LEU A 286 19.45 -7.91 5.71
N VAL A 287 19.14 -8.38 6.92
CA VAL A 287 20.12 -8.68 7.97
C VAL A 287 20.13 -10.21 8.19
N PRO A 288 20.82 -10.98 7.34
CA PRO A 288 20.88 -12.43 7.52
C PRO A 288 21.44 -12.79 8.90
N GLN A 289 20.68 -13.56 9.67
CA GLN A 289 21.18 -14.25 10.86
C GLN A 289 22.10 -15.40 10.43
N LYS A 290 23.38 -15.14 10.13
CA LYS A 290 24.41 -16.20 10.21
C LYS A 290 25.86 -15.67 10.29
N MET A 291 26.39 -15.65 11.51
CA MET A 291 27.74 -16.14 11.80
C MET A 291 27.62 -17.52 12.46
N VAL A 292 27.22 -18.54 11.71
CA VAL A 292 27.53 -19.95 12.03
C VAL A 292 27.72 -20.68 10.71
N SER A 293 28.87 -21.32 10.56
CA SER A 293 29.34 -22.13 9.42
C SER A 293 29.64 -21.37 8.14
N GLY A 294 30.95 -21.26 7.85
CA GLY A 294 31.46 -20.82 6.56
C GLY A 294 31.08 -21.77 5.43
N LYS A 295 31.20 -21.22 4.21
CA LYS A 295 30.81 -21.77 2.91
C LYS A 295 29.33 -21.56 2.55
N SER A 296 29.03 -20.36 2.06
CA SER A 296 28.19 -20.19 0.88
C SER A 296 28.49 -18.83 0.26
N SER A 297 28.39 -18.74 -1.07
CA SER A 297 28.53 -17.54 -1.89
C SER A 297 27.39 -16.53 -1.68
N SER A 298 27.03 -16.27 -0.41
CA SER A 298 25.78 -15.62 -0.01
C SER A 298 25.93 -14.11 0.11
N PHE A 299 25.03 -13.40 -0.55
CA PHE A 299 24.66 -11.99 -0.36
C PHE A 299 24.94 -11.50 1.07
N SER A 300 25.86 -10.55 1.21
CA SER A 300 26.24 -10.03 2.51
C SER A 300 26.56 -8.56 2.41
N CYS A 301 25.65 -7.72 2.90
CA CYS A 301 25.94 -6.33 3.20
C CYS A 301 26.89 -6.34 4.44
N HIS A 302 28.19 -6.49 4.20
CA HIS A 302 29.17 -6.79 5.25
C HIS A 302 29.54 -5.55 6.09
N LYS A 303 29.73 -5.78 7.40
CA LYS A 303 30.39 -4.92 8.41
C LYS A 303 29.70 -3.61 8.84
N SER A 304 29.05 -2.86 7.95
CA SER A 304 28.51 -1.53 8.31
C SER A 304 27.15 -1.59 9.01
N LEU A 305 26.29 -2.55 8.62
CA LEU A 305 24.95 -2.72 9.16
C LEU A 305 24.96 -3.00 10.67
N THR A 306 25.83 -3.88 11.17
CA THR A 306 25.75 -4.33 12.58
C THR A 306 25.80 -3.21 13.61
N LYS A 307 26.45 -2.06 13.34
CA LYS A 307 26.46 -0.93 14.30
C LYS A 307 25.23 -0.05 14.20
N GLN A 308 24.73 0.22 12.99
CA GLN A 308 23.60 1.13 12.77
C GLN A 308 22.24 0.43 12.89
N THR A 309 22.14 -0.86 12.55
CA THR A 309 20.92 -1.66 12.78
C THR A 309 20.67 -1.93 14.26
N GLU A 310 21.73 -2.07 15.06
CA GLU A 310 21.62 -2.11 16.53
C GLU A 310 21.11 -0.78 17.12
N ILE A 311 21.50 0.37 16.53
CA ILE A 311 21.00 1.70 16.91
C ILE A 311 19.53 1.87 16.50
N ALA A 312 19.16 1.44 15.30
CA ALA A 312 17.79 1.47 14.79
C ALA A 312 16.87 0.55 15.61
N ALA A 313 17.31 -0.66 15.97
CA ALA A 313 16.58 -1.57 16.87
C ALA A 313 16.45 -1.00 18.31
N ALA A 314 17.48 -0.30 18.81
CA ALA A 314 17.44 0.36 20.12
C ALA A 314 16.44 1.53 20.18
N SER A 315 16.09 2.13 19.04
CA SER A 315 15.15 3.26 18.96
C SER A 315 13.69 2.89 19.31
N ARG A 316 13.30 1.62 19.21
CA ARG A 316 11.94 1.12 19.56
C ARG A 316 11.82 0.45 20.93
N LEU A 317 12.94 0.23 21.64
CA LEU A 317 12.92 -0.26 23.03
C LEU A 317 11.93 0.56 23.92
N PRO A 318 11.87 1.90 23.80
CA PRO A 318 10.94 2.71 24.60
C PRO A 318 9.46 2.52 24.26
N ASN A 319 9.12 2.32 22.98
CA ASN A 319 7.73 2.17 22.53
C ASN A 319 7.19 0.77 22.87
N MET A 320 8.01 -0.26 22.72
CA MET A 320 7.66 -1.62 23.17
C MET A 320 7.46 -1.70 24.69
N LEU A 321 8.30 -1.01 25.47
CA LEU A 321 8.13 -0.89 26.92
C LEU A 321 6.84 -0.13 27.30
N GLN A 322 6.41 0.83 26.49
CA GLN A 322 5.16 1.57 26.70
C GLN A 322 3.92 0.70 26.47
N GLU A 323 3.95 -0.20 25.48
CA GLU A 323 2.86 -1.15 25.24
C GLU A 323 2.72 -2.17 26.37
N ILE A 324 3.84 -2.63 26.93
CA ILE A 324 3.90 -3.47 28.14
C ILE A 324 3.28 -2.73 29.34
N VAL A 325 3.61 -1.45 29.55
CA VAL A 325 3.02 -0.59 30.60
C VAL A 325 1.51 -0.39 30.41
N SER A 326 1.04 -0.34 29.16
CA SER A 326 -0.39 -0.17 28.84
C SER A 326 -1.25 -1.43 29.03
N GLY A 327 -0.67 -2.54 29.51
CA GLY A 327 -1.39 -3.77 29.83
C GLY A 327 -1.79 -4.62 28.62
N LYS A 328 -1.27 -4.32 27.42
CA LYS A 328 -1.62 -5.05 26.19
C LYS A 328 -0.77 -6.29 25.92
N SER A 329 0.31 -6.50 26.68
CA SER A 329 1.18 -7.69 26.55
C SER A 329 1.64 -8.17 27.93
N SER A 330 1.66 -9.48 28.16
CA SER A 330 1.83 -10.08 29.50
C SER A 330 3.27 -10.48 29.89
N SER A 331 4.27 -10.38 29.01
CA SER A 331 5.66 -10.70 29.38
C SER A 331 6.71 -10.18 28.38
N PHE A 332 7.85 -9.69 28.88
CA PHE A 332 9.03 -9.31 28.09
C PHE A 332 10.26 -10.13 28.52
N SER A 333 10.99 -10.71 27.55
CA SER A 333 12.30 -11.36 27.76
C SER A 333 13.27 -10.89 26.68
N CYS A 334 14.41 -10.31 27.09
CA CYS A 334 15.48 -9.94 26.17
C CYS A 334 16.67 -10.90 26.33
N HIS A 335 17.08 -11.55 25.23
CA HIS A 335 18.12 -12.59 25.22
C HIS A 335 19.50 -12.16 24.66
N LYS A 336 19.74 -10.89 24.30
CA LYS A 336 21.03 -10.46 23.70
C LYS A 336 21.57 -9.12 24.24
N SER A 337 22.90 -9.01 24.27
CA SER A 337 23.67 -7.86 24.77
C SER A 337 23.47 -6.65 23.87
N LEU A 338 23.01 -5.53 24.43
CA LEU A 338 22.99 -4.22 23.77
C LEU A 338 24.44 -3.67 23.74
N THR A 339 24.76 -2.82 22.76
CA THR A 339 26.07 -2.15 22.71
C THR A 339 26.13 -0.97 23.68
N LYS A 340 27.32 -0.62 24.18
CA LYS A 340 27.52 0.41 25.22
C LYS A 340 26.81 1.74 24.95
N GLN A 341 26.69 2.20 23.70
CA GLN A 341 25.99 3.45 23.37
C GLN A 341 24.46 3.29 23.36
N THR A 342 23.94 2.15 22.89
CA THR A 342 22.51 1.82 22.95
C THR A 342 22.03 1.58 24.39
N GLU A 343 22.90 1.02 25.25
CA GLU A 343 22.65 0.90 26.68
C GLU A 343 22.53 2.25 27.37
N ILE A 344 23.35 3.25 27.04
CA ILE A 344 23.30 4.58 27.67
C ILE A 344 22.00 5.32 27.32
N ALA A 345 21.55 5.25 26.07
CA ALA A 345 20.29 5.85 25.64
C ALA A 345 19.08 5.18 26.30
N ALA A 346 19.06 3.84 26.33
CA ALA A 346 18.02 3.07 27.03
C ALA A 346 18.05 3.32 28.56
N ALA A 347 19.23 3.33 29.17
CA ALA A 347 19.46 3.56 30.60
C ALA A 347 18.99 4.92 31.10
N SER A 348 19.03 5.95 30.26
CA SER A 348 18.56 7.30 30.64
C SER A 348 17.03 7.39 30.77
N ARG A 349 16.28 6.49 30.10
CA ARG A 349 14.81 6.51 30.04
C ARG A 349 14.15 5.33 30.78
N LEU A 350 14.87 4.22 30.98
CA LEU A 350 14.44 3.03 31.71
C LEU A 350 13.95 3.31 33.15
N PRO A 351 14.60 4.18 33.96
CA PRO A 351 14.19 4.42 35.34
C PRO A 351 12.81 5.08 35.47
N ASN A 352 12.47 6.00 34.55
CA ASN A 352 11.18 6.67 34.52
C ASN A 352 10.05 5.74 34.04
N LEU A 353 10.37 4.74 33.20
CA LEU A 353 9.42 3.71 32.75
C LEU A 353 9.20 2.62 33.81
N LEU A 354 10.25 2.22 34.55
CA LEU A 354 10.13 1.33 35.72
C LEU A 354 9.23 1.93 36.80
N GLN A 355 9.35 3.23 37.07
CA GLN A 355 8.47 3.93 38.03
C GLN A 355 7.00 3.96 37.59
N LYS A 356 6.74 3.98 36.27
CA LYS A 356 5.38 3.85 35.70
C LYS A 356 4.85 2.41 35.69
N MET A 357 5.72 1.41 35.56
CA MET A 357 5.34 -0.01 35.69
C MET A 357 4.91 -0.36 37.13
N VAL A 358 5.51 0.27 38.15
CA VAL A 358 5.16 0.02 39.56
C VAL A 358 3.84 0.70 39.97
N SER A 359 3.47 1.80 39.31
CA SER A 359 2.20 2.49 39.58
C SER A 359 0.99 1.91 38.83
N GLY A 360 1.22 1.08 37.81
CA GLY A 360 0.19 0.30 37.10
C GLY A 360 -0.01 -1.09 37.68
N LYS A 361 -1.25 -1.52 37.86
CA LYS A 361 -1.56 -2.90 38.27
C LYS A 361 -1.33 -3.88 37.12
N SER A 362 -0.09 -4.36 36.92
CA SER A 362 0.28 -5.71 36.42
C SER A 362 1.55 -5.71 35.55
N SER A 363 2.52 -6.58 35.88
CA SER A 363 3.22 -7.55 35.02
C SER A 363 4.64 -7.86 35.55
N SER A 364 5.10 -9.11 35.39
CA SER A 364 6.39 -9.59 35.88
C SER A 364 7.54 -9.19 34.94
N PHE A 365 8.62 -8.63 35.49
CA PHE A 365 9.86 -8.32 34.76
C PHE A 365 10.95 -9.35 35.09
N SER A 366 11.57 -9.95 34.07
CA SER A 366 12.72 -10.86 34.21
C SER A 366 13.85 -10.42 33.28
N CYS A 367 15.04 -10.19 33.83
CA CYS A 367 16.24 -9.85 33.07
C CYS A 367 17.31 -10.93 33.31
N HIS A 368 17.81 -11.55 32.24
CA HIS A 368 18.64 -12.74 32.31
C HIS A 368 20.17 -12.50 32.14
N LYS A 369 20.68 -11.26 32.00
CA LYS A 369 22.13 -10.96 32.01
C LYS A 369 22.49 -9.48 32.29
N SER A 370 23.73 -9.28 32.78
CA SER A 370 24.31 -8.06 33.37
C SER A 370 24.02 -6.75 32.62
N LEU A 371 23.42 -5.81 33.34
CA LEU A 371 23.46 -4.39 33.01
C LEU A 371 24.89 -3.87 33.29
N THR A 372 25.38 -2.90 32.52
CA THR A 372 26.71 -2.32 32.79
C THR A 372 26.75 -1.60 34.15
N LYS A 373 27.94 -1.50 34.75
CA LYS A 373 28.15 -0.93 36.10
C LYS A 373 27.45 0.42 36.35
N GLN A 374 27.33 1.28 35.33
CA GLN A 374 26.66 2.58 35.46
C GLN A 374 25.13 2.47 35.55
N THR A 375 24.52 1.56 34.78
CA THR A 375 23.10 1.21 34.90
C THR A 375 22.77 0.52 36.22
N GLU A 376 23.69 -0.32 36.73
CA GLU A 376 23.53 -0.93 38.06
C GLU A 376 23.56 0.10 39.17
N ILE A 377 24.43 1.11 39.12
CA ILE A 377 24.52 2.19 40.12
C ILE A 377 23.27 3.08 40.10
N ALA A 378 22.77 3.43 38.90
CA ALA A 378 21.55 4.22 38.75
C ALA A 378 20.30 3.45 39.22
N ALA A 379 20.17 2.16 38.86
CA ALA A 379 19.10 1.30 39.33
C ALA A 379 19.20 1.02 40.85
N ALA A 380 20.41 0.83 41.37
CA ALA A 380 20.68 0.60 42.79
C ALA A 380 20.32 1.78 43.69
N SER A 381 20.56 3.01 43.23
CA SER A 381 20.23 4.22 43.99
C SER A 381 18.72 4.42 44.20
N ARG A 382 17.87 3.80 43.36
CA ARG A 382 16.40 3.90 43.42
C ARG A 382 15.70 2.57 43.75
N LEU A 383 16.44 1.47 43.79
CA LEU A 383 16.02 0.16 44.29
C LEU A 383 15.34 0.20 45.68
N PRO A 384 15.78 1.06 46.64
CA PRO A 384 15.14 1.15 47.96
C PRO A 384 13.70 1.66 47.90
N ASN A 385 13.40 2.60 46.99
CA ASN A 385 12.05 3.13 46.81
C ASN A 385 11.13 2.09 46.14
N LEU A 386 11.68 1.35 45.17
CA LEU A 386 11.02 0.21 44.51
C LEU A 386 10.69 -0.92 45.50
N LEU A 387 11.60 -1.28 46.41
CA LEU A 387 11.39 -2.31 47.43
C LEU A 387 10.36 -1.88 48.49
N GLN A 388 10.29 -0.59 48.83
CA GLN A 388 9.29 -0.05 49.76
C GLN A 388 7.86 -0.15 49.19
N GLU A 389 7.70 0.08 47.88
CA GLU A 389 6.42 -0.04 47.19
C GLU A 389 5.97 -1.51 47.02
N ILE A 390 6.91 -2.44 46.81
CA ILE A 390 6.66 -3.89 46.81
C ILE A 390 6.17 -4.36 48.20
N VAL A 391 6.79 -3.88 49.29
CA VAL A 391 6.38 -4.22 50.68
C VAL A 391 5.01 -3.64 51.05
N SER A 392 4.57 -2.56 50.41
CA SER A 392 3.23 -1.98 50.60
C SER A 392 2.07 -2.73 49.92
N GLY A 393 2.36 -3.92 49.34
CA GLY A 393 1.33 -4.83 48.80
C GLY A 393 0.78 -4.45 47.41
N LYS A 394 1.49 -3.60 46.64
CA LYS A 394 1.01 -3.11 45.34
C LYS A 394 1.60 -3.79 44.10
N SER A 395 2.47 -4.79 44.20
CA SER A 395 2.96 -5.51 43.00
C SER A 395 3.43 -6.95 43.24
N SER A 396 3.38 -7.72 42.15
CA SER A 396 3.81 -9.10 41.98
C SER A 396 5.32 -9.25 41.70
N SER A 397 5.84 -10.46 41.89
CA SER A 397 7.25 -10.88 41.99
C SER A 397 8.30 -10.20 41.10
N PHE A 398 9.45 -9.88 41.69
CA PHE A 398 10.71 -9.51 41.02
C PHE A 398 11.72 -10.66 41.15
N SER A 399 12.35 -11.09 40.04
CA SER A 399 13.42 -12.09 40.04
C SER A 399 14.64 -11.59 39.25
N CYS A 400 15.81 -11.65 39.87
CA CYS A 400 17.09 -11.34 39.24
C CYS A 400 18.03 -12.54 39.40
N HIS A 401 18.57 -13.05 38.29
CA HIS A 401 19.37 -14.28 38.23
C HIS A 401 20.86 -14.00 37.88
N LYS A 402 21.56 -13.11 38.64
CA LYS A 402 23.00 -13.19 39.01
C LYS A 402 23.53 -11.90 39.68
N SER A 403 24.58 -12.08 40.49
CA SER A 403 25.33 -11.15 41.36
C SER A 403 25.21 -9.66 41.04
N LEU A 404 24.58 -8.94 41.98
CA LEU A 404 24.81 -7.51 42.17
C LEU A 404 26.28 -7.31 42.59
N THR A 405 26.90 -6.21 42.18
CA THR A 405 28.28 -5.91 42.59
C THR A 405 28.39 -5.77 44.13
N LYS A 406 29.54 -6.11 44.73
CA LYS A 406 29.72 -6.06 46.20
C LYS A 406 29.27 -4.75 46.87
N GLN A 407 29.37 -3.61 46.18
CA GLN A 407 28.88 -2.31 46.67
C GLN A 407 27.34 -2.22 46.76
N THR A 408 26.62 -2.86 45.83
CA THR A 408 25.15 -2.94 45.84
C THR A 408 24.64 -3.92 46.89
N GLU A 409 25.37 -5.02 47.13
CA GLU A 409 25.06 -5.96 48.21
C GLU A 409 25.23 -5.32 49.59
N ILE A 410 26.25 -4.50 49.82
CA ILE A 410 26.47 -3.80 51.11
C ILE A 410 25.39 -2.74 51.37
N ALA A 411 24.98 -1.99 50.34
CA ALA A 411 23.90 -1.00 50.45
C ALA A 411 22.53 -1.65 50.70
N ALA A 412 22.25 -2.80 50.06
CA ALA A 412 21.03 -3.56 50.30
C ALA A 412 21.05 -4.27 51.67
N ALA A 413 22.18 -4.88 52.07
CA ALA A 413 22.33 -5.62 53.32
C ALA A 413 22.28 -4.74 54.57
N SER A 414 22.76 -3.49 54.50
CA SER A 414 22.74 -2.56 55.65
C SER A 414 21.33 -2.09 56.05
N ARG A 415 20.32 -2.24 55.19
CA ARG A 415 18.92 -1.82 55.45
C ARG A 415 17.88 -2.93 55.29
N LEU A 416 18.29 -4.11 54.84
CA LEU A 416 17.46 -5.34 54.76
C LEU A 416 16.81 -5.75 56.10
N PRO A 417 17.46 -5.62 57.27
CA PRO A 417 16.87 -6.04 58.55
C PRO A 417 15.59 -5.27 58.90
N ASN A 418 15.55 -3.96 58.61
CA ASN A 418 14.39 -3.10 58.88
C ASN A 418 13.22 -3.35 57.90
N LEU A 419 13.50 -3.89 56.70
CA LEU A 419 12.49 -4.27 55.70
C LEU A 419 11.94 -5.68 55.96
N LEU A 420 12.77 -6.62 56.42
CA LEU A 420 12.35 -7.96 56.84
C LEU A 420 11.44 -7.92 58.08
N GLN A 421 11.70 -7.02 59.04
CA GLN A 421 10.82 -6.82 60.19
C GLN A 421 9.40 -6.38 59.80
N LYS A 422 9.25 -5.62 58.70
CA LYS A 422 7.93 -5.21 58.15
C LYS A 422 7.25 -6.30 57.31
N MET A 423 7.99 -7.27 56.78
CA MET A 423 7.41 -8.42 56.05
C MET A 423 6.87 -9.50 56.99
N VAL A 424 7.40 -9.63 58.21
CA VAL A 424 6.91 -10.63 59.19
C VAL A 424 5.53 -10.26 59.77
N SER A 425 5.08 -8.99 59.67
CA SER A 425 3.78 -8.54 60.18
C SER A 425 2.67 -8.37 59.11
N GLY A 426 2.93 -8.65 57.83
CA GLY A 426 1.97 -8.45 56.73
C GLY A 426 1.98 -9.59 55.71
N LYS A 427 0.78 -10.07 55.35
CA LYS A 427 0.54 -11.27 54.53
C LYS A 427 1.26 -11.28 53.16
N SER A 428 1.98 -12.38 52.92
CA SER A 428 2.36 -13.02 51.65
C SER A 428 2.84 -12.13 50.49
N SER A 429 4.16 -11.93 50.39
CA SER A 429 4.87 -11.74 49.13
C SER A 429 6.12 -12.63 49.11
N SER A 430 6.36 -13.33 48.00
CA SER A 430 7.55 -14.18 47.81
C SER A 430 8.66 -13.35 47.20
N PHE A 431 9.77 -13.18 47.94
CA PHE A 431 11.01 -12.57 47.45
C PHE A 431 12.09 -13.65 47.42
N ARG A 432 12.66 -13.95 46.25
CA ARG A 432 13.70 -14.98 46.09
C ARG A 432 14.94 -14.37 45.43
N VAL A 433 15.97 -14.13 46.23
CA VAL A 433 17.33 -13.85 45.74
C VAL A 433 18.09 -15.17 45.74
N THR A 434 18.60 -15.59 44.58
CA THR A 434 19.50 -16.75 44.51
C THR A 434 20.91 -16.25 44.26
N SER A 435 21.81 -16.46 45.22
CA SER A 435 23.24 -16.27 45.04
C SER A 435 23.86 -17.54 44.43
N ARG A 436 24.80 -17.35 43.50
CA ARG A 436 25.87 -18.33 43.24
C ARG A 436 27.18 -17.60 43.39
#